data_AF-F3Z9H5-F1
#
_entry.id   AF-F3Z9H5-F1
#
_cell.length_a   1.000
_cell.length_b   1.000
_cell.length_c   1.000
_cell.angle_alpha   90.00
_cell.angle_beta   90.00
_cell.angle_gamma   90.00
#
_symmetry.space_group_name_H-M   'P 1'
#
loop_
_entity.id
_entity.type
_entity.pdbx_description
1 polymer ?
#
loop_
_entity_poly.entity_id
_entity_poly.type
_entity_poly.pdbx_seq_one_letter_code
_entity_poly.pdbx_strand_id
1 'polypeptide(L)' 'MPATIRKWVQLGHLSPADQRGRTHLYRLEDVFAAERAARGRRRSARD' A
#
# COMPACT_ATOMS: atom_id res chain seq x y z
N MET A 1 3.27 -10.75 -6.18
CA MET A 1 2.28 -9.67 -6.44
C MET A 1 3.00 -8.37 -6.74
N PRO A 2 2.69 -7.66 -7.84
CA PRO A 2 3.17 -6.29 -8.06
C PRO A 2 2.77 -5.38 -6.89
N ALA A 3 3.68 -4.51 -6.47
CA ALA A 3 3.57 -3.65 -5.31
C ALA A 3 2.94 -2.31 -5.71
N THR A 4 1.68 -2.36 -6.16
CA THR A 4 0.97 -1.17 -6.64
C THR A 4 0.03 -0.63 -5.58
N ILE A 5 -0.05 0.69 -5.44
CA ILE A 5 -0.91 1.42 -4.48
C ILE A 5 -2.35 0.89 -4.54
N ARG A 6 -2.93 0.76 -5.74
CA ARG A 6 -4.29 0.25 -5.93
C ARG A 6 -4.48 -1.16 -5.35
N LYS A 7 -3.49 -2.04 -5.49
CA LYS A 7 -3.57 -3.40 -4.93
C LYS A 7 -3.48 -3.37 -3.41
N TRP A 8 -2.67 -2.49 -2.84
CA TRP A 8 -2.61 -2.31 -1.39
C TRP A 8 -3.92 -1.79 -0.81
N VAL A 9 -4.58 -0.86 -1.49
CA VAL A 9 -5.91 -0.37 -1.09
C VAL A 9 -6.96 -1.48 -1.16
N GLN A 10 -7.00 -2.24 -2.26
CA GLN A 10 -7.92 -3.37 -2.40
C GLN A 10 -7.73 -4.44 -1.33
N LEU A 11 -6.51 -4.64 -0.84
CA LEU A 11 -6.20 -5.61 0.20
C LEU A 11 -6.32 -5.03 1.63
N GLY A 12 -6.73 -3.76 1.78
CA GLY A 12 -6.80 -3.08 3.07
C GLY A 12 -5.44 -2.81 3.71
N HIS A 13 -4.36 -2.87 2.94
CA HIS A 13 -2.99 -2.58 3.41
C HIS A 13 -2.63 -1.09 3.36
N LEU A 14 -3.44 -0.29 2.66
CA LEU A 14 -3.29 1.15 2.60
C LEU A 14 -4.69 1.76 2.55
N SER A 15 -4.96 2.72 3.45
CA SER A 15 -6.23 3.44 3.47
C SER A 15 -6.02 4.86 2.94
N PRO A 16 -6.95 5.40 2.14
CA PRO A 16 -6.92 6.81 1.77
C PRO A 16 -7.11 7.64 3.04
N ALA A 17 -6.25 8.64 3.21
CA ALA A 17 -6.33 9.57 4.34
C ALA A 17 -7.32 10.69 4.06
N ASP A 18 -7.50 11.03 2.79
CA ASP A 18 -8.47 12.02 2.33
C ASP A 18 -8.84 11.78 0.86
N GLN A 19 -9.80 12.53 0.35
CA GLN A 19 -10.19 12.52 -1.05
C GLN A 19 -10.37 13.95 -1.56
N ARG A 20 -9.68 14.28 -2.66
CA ARG A 20 -9.87 15.54 -3.37
C ARG A 20 -10.65 15.26 -4.65
N GLY A 21 -11.98 15.41 -4.57
CA GLY A 21 -12.90 15.06 -5.65
C GLY A 21 -12.84 13.56 -5.95
N ARG A 22 -12.41 13.18 -7.15
CA ARG A 22 -12.26 11.78 -7.58
C ARG A 22 -10.88 11.18 -7.26
N THR A 23 -9.97 11.95 -6.68
CA THR A 23 -8.60 11.53 -6.40
C THR A 23 -8.43 11.22 -4.92
N HIS A 24 -8.04 10.00 -4.60
CA HIS A 24 -7.67 9.62 -3.24
C HIS A 24 -6.29 10.19 -2.89
N LEU A 25 -6.20 10.74 -1.68
CA LEU A 25 -4.97 11.22 -1.08
C LEU A 25 -4.51 10.22 -0.02
N TYR A 26 -3.22 9.94 0.00
CA TYR A 26 -2.60 8.99 0.92
C TYR A 26 -1.54 9.72 1.71
N ARG A 27 -1.43 9.41 3.00
CA ARG A 27 -0.27 9.84 3.78
C ARG A 27 0.95 9.11 3.25
N LEU A 28 2.03 9.85 3.02
CA LEU A 28 3.27 9.26 2.49
C LEU A 28 3.84 8.19 3.44
N GLU A 29 3.68 8.37 4.75
CA GLU A 29 4.08 7.41 5.78
C GLU A 29 3.39 6.05 5.64
N ASP A 30 2.07 6.04 5.37
CA ASP A 30 1.30 4.81 5.17
C ASP A 30 1.73 4.07 3.90
N VAL A 31 2.09 4.82 2.85
CA VAL A 31 2.61 4.25 1.60
C VAL A 31 3.94 3.53 1.86
N PHE A 32 4.86 4.13 2.62
CA PHE A 32 6.12 3.48 2.99
C PHE A 32 5.93 2.28 3.91
N ALA A 33 4.97 2.35 4.86
CA ALA A 33 4.62 1.21 5.70
C ALA A 33 4.09 0.04 4.86
N ALA A 34 3.16 0.32 3.94
CA ALA A 34 2.62 -0.67 3.01
C ALA A 34 3.72 -1.26 2.09
N GLU A 35 4.65 -0.43 1.62
CA GLU A 35 5.80 -0.88 0.84
C GLU A 35 6.69 -1.84 1.63
N ARG A 36 7.04 -1.48 2.87
CA ARG A 36 7.87 -2.32 3.74
C ARG A 36 7.20 -3.66 4.02
N ALA A 37 5.90 -3.65 4.33
CA ALA A 37 5.12 -4.87 4.54
C ALA A 37 5.08 -5.75 3.29
N ALA A 38 4.87 -5.16 2.11
CA ALA A 38 4.86 -5.88 0.83
C ALA A 38 6.23 -6.48 0.48
N ARG A 39 7.32 -5.75 0.73
CA ARG A 39 8.69 -6.26 0.57
C ARG A 39 9.00 -7.37 1.58
N GLY A 40 8.56 -7.23 2.82
CA GLY A 40 8.68 -8.26 3.87
C GLY A 40 8.06 -9.57 3.43
N ARG A 41 6.80 -9.56 2.98
CA ARG A 41 6.10 -10.75 2.47
C ARG A 41 6.79 -11.40 1.28
N ARG A 42 7.37 -10.62 0.37
CA ARG A 42 8.14 -11.17 -0.75
C ARG A 42 9.40 -11.89 -0.31
N ARG A 43 10.05 -11.43 0.77
CA ARG A 43 11.21 -12.13 1.34
C ARG A 43 10.78 -13.43 2.02
N SER A 44 9.71 -13.37 2.82
CA SER A 44 9.16 -14.56 3.48
C SER A 44 8.61 -15.62 2.51
N ALA A 45 8.20 -15.24 1.31
CA ALA A 45 7.75 -16.19 0.28
C ALA A 45 8.90 -16.81 -0.54
N ARG A 46 10.15 -16.41 -0.26
CA ARG A 46 11.35 -16.87 -0.97
C ARG A 46 12.24 -17.77 -0.09
N ASP A 47 11.86 -17.91 1.17
CA ASP A 47 12.39 -18.85 2.17
C ASP A 47 11.45 -20.07 2.20
#